data_AF-A0A1E4RH83-F1
#
_entry.id   AF-A0A1E4RH83-F1
#
_cell.length_a   1.000
_cell.length_b   1.000
_cell.length_c   1.000
_cell.angle_alpha   90.00
_cell.angle_beta   90.00
_cell.angle_gamma   90.00
#
_symmetry.space_group_name_H-M   'P 1'
#
loop_
_entity.id
_entity.type
_entity.pdbx_description
1 polymer ?
#
loop_
_entity_poly.entity_id
_entity_poly.type
_entity_poly.pdbx_seq_one_letter_code
_entity_poly.pdbx_strand_id
1 'polypeptide(L)'
;MEHSTVIFVLTLLIAFVFLRWLITPIPPSLPFETTSNESTASSSGTRNPENGGSTATNRRNRREVSDSMIEVVQAIAPQLTPQQIRYDLQRTGSVEVTIENFMETGTLPFPPGESPNVHLDEDLEGHNHAPTSTADPNLIAKYHLESKVNEDVEDSQNKGKWASSKEERSDILSRRREEMILKARKRLASQLQNEI
;
A
#
# COMPACT_ATOMS: atom_id res chain seq x y z
N MET A 1 16.75 48.59 -37.85
CA MET A 1 16.93 48.31 -36.41
C MET A 1 18.13 47.39 -36.29
N GLU A 2 19.08 47.75 -35.44
CA GLU A 2 20.31 46.99 -35.18
C GLU A 2 19.94 45.55 -34.79
N HIS A 3 20.54 44.54 -35.43
CA HIS A 3 20.27 43.12 -35.15
C HIS A 3 20.48 42.78 -33.66
N SER A 4 21.39 43.49 -32.98
CA SER A 4 21.60 43.36 -31.53
C SER A 4 20.37 43.69 -30.69
N THR A 5 19.60 44.72 -31.07
CA THR A 5 18.38 45.10 -30.33
C THR A 5 17.31 44.03 -30.46
N VAL A 6 17.19 43.42 -31.65
CA VAL A 6 16.22 42.34 -31.90
C VAL A 6 16.57 41.09 -31.11
N ILE A 7 17.85 40.71 -31.05
CA ILE A 7 18.31 39.54 -30.29
C ILE A 7 18.11 39.76 -28.78
N PHE A 8 18.41 40.96 -28.26
CA PHE A 8 18.22 41.28 -26.83
C PHE A 8 16.74 41.23 -26.40
N VAL A 9 15.83 41.70 -27.25
CA VAL A 9 14.38 41.62 -26.97
C VAL A 9 13.88 40.18 -27.05
N LEU A 10 14.39 39.39 -28.00
CA LEU A 10 14.02 37.99 -28.17
C LEU A 10 14.51 37.12 -26.99
N THR A 11 15.72 37.34 -26.49
CA THR A 11 16.23 36.63 -25.30
C THR A 11 15.43 36.99 -24.04
N LEU A 12 15.03 38.25 -23.87
CA LEU A 12 14.16 38.68 -22.76
C LEU A 12 12.79 38.01 -22.81
N LEU A 13 12.19 37.87 -24.00
CA LEU A 13 10.90 37.17 -24.14
C LEU A 13 11.01 35.68 -23.82
N ILE A 14 12.07 35.01 -24.28
CA ILE A 14 12.30 33.59 -23.98
C ILE A 14 12.56 33.38 -22.49
N ALA A 15 13.38 34.23 -21.87
CA ALA A 15 13.65 34.20 -20.43
C ALA A 15 12.38 34.46 -19.61
N PHE A 16 11.51 35.38 -20.06
CA PHE A 16 10.23 35.65 -19.42
C PHE A 16 9.26 34.47 -19.50
N VAL A 17 9.21 33.75 -20.63
CA VAL A 17 8.41 32.52 -20.76
C VAL A 17 8.97 31.41 -19.87
N PHE A 18 10.29 31.23 -19.83
CA PHE A 18 10.94 30.27 -18.92
C PHE A 18 10.70 30.61 -17.45
N LEU A 19 10.75 31.89 -17.08
CA LEU A 19 10.49 32.35 -15.71
C LEU A 19 9.01 32.20 -15.36
N ARG A 20 8.10 32.48 -16.29
CA ARG A 20 6.66 32.28 -16.11
C ARG A 20 6.27 30.80 -16.08
N TRP A 21 7.08 29.92 -16.67
CA TRP A 21 6.93 28.47 -16.57
C TRP A 21 7.54 27.91 -15.27
N LEU A 22 8.63 28.50 -14.78
CA LEU A 22 9.28 28.13 -13.52
C LEU A 22 8.53 28.63 -12.28
N ILE A 23 7.79 29.75 -12.40
CA ILE A 23 6.83 30.21 -11.40
C ILE A 23 5.42 29.83 -11.86
N THR A 24 5.12 28.53 -11.81
CA THR A 24 3.73 28.12 -11.63
C THR A 24 3.26 28.64 -10.26
N PRO A 25 2.14 29.39 -10.19
CA PRO A 25 1.59 29.76 -8.89
C PRO A 25 1.13 28.48 -8.18
N ILE A 26 1.61 28.28 -6.96
CA ILE A 26 0.96 27.41 -5.98
C ILE A 26 -0.50 27.88 -5.92
N PRO A 27 -1.50 27.01 -6.16
CA PRO A 27 -2.89 27.42 -6.01
C PRO A 27 -3.07 27.94 -4.58
N PRO A 28 -3.69 29.12 -4.37
CA PRO A 28 -4.04 29.52 -3.02
C PRO A 28 -4.89 28.42 -2.41
N SER A 29 -4.45 27.93 -1.25
CA SER A 29 -5.26 27.06 -0.40
C SER A 29 -6.62 27.70 -0.22
N LEU A 30 -7.65 26.86 -0.35
CA LEU A 30 -9.06 27.20 -0.20
C LEU A 30 -9.25 28.08 1.06
N PRO A 31 -9.91 29.24 0.95
CA PRO A 31 -10.35 29.96 2.13
C PRO A 31 -11.31 29.06 2.91
N PHE A 32 -10.86 28.69 4.10
CA PHE A 32 -11.71 28.39 5.23
C PHE A 32 -12.67 29.59 5.42
N GLU A 33 -13.85 29.52 4.81
CA GLU A 33 -14.97 30.37 5.23
C GLU A 33 -15.47 29.84 6.56
N THR A 34 -15.05 30.52 7.62
CA THR A 34 -15.79 30.60 8.88
C THR A 34 -17.07 31.37 8.61
N THR A 35 -18.08 30.69 8.05
CA THR A 35 -19.46 31.15 8.17
C THR A 35 -19.89 30.89 9.61
N SER A 36 -19.68 31.90 10.44
CA SER A 36 -20.45 32.11 11.67
C SER A 36 -21.90 32.36 11.26
N ASN A 37 -22.62 31.29 10.91
CA ASN A 37 -24.07 31.34 10.76
C ASN A 37 -24.69 31.33 12.15
N GLU A 38 -24.93 32.55 12.64
CA GLU A 38 -26.04 32.88 13.52
C GLU A 38 -27.31 32.21 12.98
N SER A 39 -27.64 31.04 13.53
CA SER A 39 -28.86 30.31 13.19
C SER A 39 -30.01 30.95 13.94
N THR A 40 -30.63 31.94 13.31
CA THR A 40 -31.96 32.40 13.64
C THR A 40 -32.91 31.21 13.52
N ALA A 41 -33.53 30.87 14.65
CA ALA A 41 -34.56 29.84 14.72
C ALA A 41 -35.71 30.17 13.76
N SER A 42 -36.01 29.26 12.84
CA SER A 42 -37.33 29.17 12.24
C SER A 42 -37.71 27.70 12.05
N SER A 43 -38.75 27.33 12.78
CA SER A 43 -39.44 26.06 12.81
C SER A 43 -40.29 25.85 11.55
N SER A 44 -40.20 24.68 10.91
CA SER A 44 -41.37 23.93 10.42
C SER A 44 -40.90 22.70 9.63
N GLY A 45 -41.24 21.50 10.10
CA GLY A 45 -40.93 20.26 9.39
C GLY A 45 -41.46 19.02 10.09
N THR A 46 -42.76 18.97 10.38
CA THR A 46 -43.45 17.73 10.78
C THR A 46 -43.52 16.77 9.59
N ARG A 47 -43.11 15.51 9.75
CA ARG A 47 -43.67 14.31 9.08
C ARG A 47 -43.15 12.99 9.70
N ASN A 48 -44.08 12.26 10.31
CA ASN A 48 -44.20 10.84 10.70
C ASN A 48 -42.98 9.88 10.69
N PRO A 49 -42.84 9.04 11.74
CA PRO A 49 -42.16 7.75 11.65
C PRO A 49 -43.20 6.63 11.40
N GLU A 50 -43.04 5.88 10.31
CA GLU A 50 -43.74 4.61 10.11
C GLU A 50 -42.73 3.51 9.82
N ASN A 51 -42.49 2.71 10.87
CA ASN A 51 -42.30 1.27 10.87
C ASN A 51 -41.58 0.61 9.67
N GLY A 52 -40.32 0.23 9.89
CA GLY A 52 -39.56 -0.65 9.00
C GLY A 52 -38.36 -1.25 9.72
N GLY A 53 -38.56 -2.39 10.38
CA GLY A 53 -37.51 -3.16 11.04
C GLY A 53 -36.42 -3.55 10.05
N SER A 54 -35.24 -2.95 10.21
CA SER A 54 -34.00 -3.45 9.64
C SER A 54 -32.93 -3.34 10.73
N THR A 55 -32.29 -4.46 11.02
CA THR A 55 -31.11 -4.54 11.88
C THR A 55 -29.99 -3.72 11.24
N ALA A 56 -30.00 -2.41 11.52
CA ALA A 56 -28.90 -1.52 11.24
C ALA A 56 -27.73 -1.97 12.10
N THR A 57 -26.90 -2.86 11.55
CA THR A 57 -25.51 -2.93 12.00
C THR A 57 -25.00 -1.51 11.92
N ASN A 58 -24.68 -0.94 13.08
CA ASN A 58 -24.15 0.39 13.25
C ASN A 58 -22.79 0.44 12.54
N ARG A 59 -22.81 0.55 11.21
CA ARG A 59 -21.69 0.93 10.37
C ARG A 59 -21.45 2.39 10.69
N ARG A 60 -20.91 2.63 11.90
CA ARG A 60 -20.41 3.93 12.33
C ARG A 60 -19.63 4.44 11.15
N ASN A 61 -20.10 5.54 10.61
CA ASN A 61 -19.60 6.17 9.41
C ASN A 61 -18.09 6.37 9.61
N ARG A 62 -17.28 5.41 9.16
CA ARG A 62 -15.83 5.46 9.33
C ARG A 62 -15.40 6.59 8.43
N ARG A 63 -15.02 7.72 9.04
CA ARG A 63 -14.47 8.84 8.30
C ARG A 63 -13.34 8.33 7.43
N GLU A 64 -13.36 8.72 6.16
CA GLU A 64 -12.28 8.42 5.25
C GLU A 64 -11.04 9.20 5.74
N VAL A 65 -9.94 8.47 5.92
CA VAL A 65 -8.66 9.04 6.32
C VAL A 65 -7.84 9.20 5.06
N SER A 66 -7.37 10.42 4.79
CA SER A 66 -6.49 10.71 3.66
C SER A 66 -5.04 10.38 4.02
N ASP A 67 -4.25 10.02 3.02
CA ASP A 67 -2.83 9.71 3.20
C ASP A 67 -2.04 10.93 3.73
N SER A 68 -2.48 12.14 3.39
CA SER A 68 -1.90 13.38 3.93
C SER A 68 -2.05 13.51 5.45
N MET A 69 -3.17 13.06 6.03
CA MET A 69 -3.37 13.07 7.49
C MET A 69 -2.39 12.11 8.16
N ILE A 70 -2.15 10.96 7.53
CA ILE A 70 -1.21 9.94 8.03
C ILE A 70 0.22 10.49 7.99
N GLU A 71 0.61 11.13 6.89
CA GLU A 71 1.95 11.70 6.70
C GLU A 71 2.30 12.77 7.76
N VAL A 72 1.34 13.66 8.07
CA VAL A 72 1.54 14.69 9.10
C VAL A 72 1.79 14.06 10.48
N VAL A 73 1.01 13.04 10.86
CA VAL A 73 1.23 12.32 12.13
C VAL A 73 2.56 11.56 12.10
N GLN A 74 2.90 10.92 10.98
CA GLN A 74 4.15 10.17 10.82
C GLN A 74 5.39 11.05 10.96
N ALA A 75 5.34 12.31 10.51
CA ALA A 75 6.44 13.26 10.64
C ALA A 75 6.75 13.60 12.12
N ILE A 76 5.73 13.56 12.99
CA ILE A 76 5.86 13.83 14.43
C ILE A 76 6.16 12.55 15.22
N ALA A 77 5.57 11.42 14.78
CA ALA A 77 5.63 10.13 15.43
C ALA A 77 6.24 9.06 14.50
N PRO A 78 7.53 9.15 14.15
CA PRO A 78 8.17 8.27 13.17
C PRO A 78 8.21 6.80 13.61
N GLN A 79 8.10 6.51 14.90
CA GLN A 79 8.07 5.15 15.44
C GLN A 79 6.73 4.43 15.25
N LEU A 80 5.68 5.16 14.87
CA LEU A 80 4.36 4.57 14.66
C LEU A 80 4.24 4.00 13.26
N THR A 81 3.45 2.96 13.12
CA THR A 81 3.13 2.40 11.81
C THR A 81 1.99 3.19 11.15
N PRO A 82 2.00 3.34 9.81
CA PRO A 82 0.92 4.02 9.09
C PRO A 82 -0.47 3.43 9.36
N GLN A 83 -0.55 2.12 9.61
CA GLN A 83 -1.77 1.37 9.89
C GLN A 83 -2.36 1.76 11.25
N GLN A 84 -1.51 1.89 12.26
CA GLN A 84 -1.88 2.29 13.62
C GLN A 84 -2.35 3.75 13.65
N ILE A 85 -1.64 4.63 12.94
CA ILE A 85 -2.05 6.03 12.72
C ILE A 85 -3.41 6.09 12.04
N ARG A 86 -3.58 5.35 10.93
CA ARG A 86 -4.85 5.29 10.19
C ARG A 86 -5.99 4.79 11.05
N TYR A 87 -5.76 3.77 11.88
CA TYR A 87 -6.77 3.21 12.76
C TYR A 87 -7.21 4.23 13.83
N ASP A 88 -6.26 4.95 14.43
CA ASP A 88 -6.60 5.99 15.41
C ASP A 88 -7.29 7.19 14.76
N LEU A 89 -6.83 7.66 13.59
CA LEU A 89 -7.48 8.72 12.82
C LEU A 89 -8.91 8.38 12.42
N GLN A 90 -9.21 7.11 12.14
CA GLN A 90 -10.59 6.66 11.89
C GLN A 90 -11.49 6.76 13.13
N ARG A 91 -10.90 6.75 14.33
CA ARG A 91 -11.59 6.80 15.62
C ARG A 91 -11.74 8.23 16.13
N THR A 92 -10.67 9.03 16.05
CA THR A 92 -10.61 10.42 16.52
C THR A 92 -11.18 11.38 15.48
N GLY A 93 -10.95 11.12 14.19
CA GLY A 93 -11.40 11.95 13.08
C GLY A 93 -10.66 13.28 12.91
N SER A 94 -9.55 13.47 13.63
CA SER A 94 -8.71 14.68 13.62
C SER A 94 -7.26 14.31 13.92
N VAL A 95 -6.34 14.97 13.21
CA VAL A 95 -4.89 14.77 13.33
C VAL A 95 -4.40 15.26 14.68
N GLU A 96 -4.92 16.40 15.13
CA GLU A 96 -4.56 17.06 16.38
C GLU A 96 -4.84 16.15 17.58
N VAL A 97 -6.03 15.54 17.62
CA VAL A 97 -6.43 14.62 18.70
C VAL A 97 -5.58 13.35 18.69
N THR A 98 -5.20 12.85 17.50
CA THR A 98 -4.33 11.67 17.39
C THR A 98 -2.90 11.97 17.87
N ILE A 99 -2.39 13.18 17.63
CA ILE A 99 -1.09 13.63 18.15
C ILE A 99 -1.15 13.78 19.67
N GLU A 100 -2.19 14.41 20.21
CA GLU A 100 -2.39 14.54 21.66
C GLU A 100 -2.40 13.16 22.33
N ASN A 101 -3.22 12.23 21.82
CA ASN A 101 -3.29 10.85 22.31
C ASN A 101 -1.90 10.20 22.28
N PHE A 102 -1.16 10.34 21.18
CA PHE A 102 0.17 9.79 21.07
C PHE A 102 1.15 10.41 22.07
N MET A 103 1.07 11.71 22.35
CA MET A 103 1.91 12.38 23.35
C MET A 103 1.55 11.96 24.78
N GLU A 104 0.27 11.69 25.06
CA GLU A 104 -0.21 11.22 26.37
C GLU A 104 0.19 9.77 26.65
N THR A 105 -0.03 8.86 25.69
CA THR A 105 0.17 7.41 25.88
C THR A 105 1.52 6.90 25.38
N GLY A 106 2.22 7.68 24.56
CA GLY A 106 3.46 7.29 23.87
C GLY A 106 3.26 6.32 22.70
N THR A 107 2.04 5.80 22.48
CA THR A 107 1.72 4.85 21.42
C THR A 107 0.22 4.81 21.09
N LEU A 108 -0.13 4.44 19.87
CA LEU A 108 -1.51 4.34 19.40
C LEU A 108 -2.06 2.89 19.43
N PRO A 109 -3.38 2.67 19.40
CA PRO A 109 -3.93 1.31 19.35
C PRO A 109 -3.74 0.66 17.97
N PHE A 110 -3.44 -0.65 17.96
CA PHE A 110 -3.37 -1.43 16.71
C PHE A 110 -4.76 -1.76 16.16
N PRO A 111 -4.92 -1.81 14.83
CA PRO A 111 -6.16 -2.29 14.23
C PRO A 111 -6.39 -3.78 14.57
N PRO A 112 -7.65 -4.23 14.64
CA PRO A 112 -7.97 -5.62 14.96
C PRO A 112 -7.42 -6.55 13.88
N GLY A 113 -6.61 -7.53 14.29
CA GLY A 113 -5.99 -8.51 13.39
C GLY A 113 -4.54 -8.21 13.00
N GLU A 114 -3.98 -7.09 13.45
CA GLU A 114 -2.58 -6.73 13.23
C GLU A 114 -1.84 -6.72 14.58
N SER A 115 -0.79 -7.52 14.70
CA SER A 115 0.13 -7.49 15.84
C SER A 115 1.31 -6.55 15.53
N PRO A 116 1.96 -5.94 16.53
CA PRO A 116 3.14 -5.12 16.32
C PRO A 116 4.18 -5.94 15.56
N ASN A 117 4.42 -5.61 14.29
CA ASN A 117 5.57 -6.15 13.58
C ASN A 117 6.77 -5.37 14.10
N VAL A 118 7.42 -5.90 15.13
CA VAL A 118 8.66 -5.35 15.65
C VAL A 118 9.70 -5.59 14.55
N HIS A 119 9.80 -4.65 13.62
CA HIS A 119 10.95 -4.53 12.75
C HIS A 119 12.11 -4.05 13.61
N LEU A 120 12.73 -5.00 14.31
CA LEU A 120 14.13 -4.87 14.67
C LEU A 120 14.87 -4.83 13.34
N ASP A 121 15.57 -3.73 13.08
CA ASP A 121 16.54 -3.63 12.00
C ASP A 121 17.66 -4.67 12.24
N GLU A 122 17.39 -5.93 11.90
CA GLU A 122 18.41 -6.93 11.63
C GLU A 122 18.84 -6.75 10.18
N ASP A 123 19.79 -5.84 10.00
CA ASP A 123 20.70 -5.87 8.87
C ASP A 123 21.28 -7.29 8.72
N LEU A 124 21.03 -7.87 7.54
CA LEU A 124 21.79 -8.98 6.94
C LEU A 124 21.68 -10.37 7.58
N GLU A 125 20.54 -11.07 7.45
CA GLU A 125 20.58 -12.53 7.25
C GLU A 125 19.24 -13.10 6.72
N GLY A 126 19.30 -13.76 5.57
CA GLY A 126 18.37 -14.79 5.10
C GLY A 126 16.86 -14.54 5.20
N HIS A 127 16.24 -14.12 4.10
CA HIS A 127 14.81 -14.33 3.87
C HIS A 127 14.49 -15.84 3.77
N ASN A 128 14.40 -16.51 4.92
CA ASN A 128 13.84 -17.86 5.06
C ASN A 128 12.83 -17.83 6.21
N HIS A 129 11.74 -17.07 6.04
CA HIS A 129 10.53 -17.38 6.80
C HIS A 129 10.06 -18.77 6.34
N ALA A 130 10.39 -19.78 7.12
CA ALA A 130 9.86 -21.13 6.96
C ALA A 130 8.33 -21.03 7.01
N PRO A 131 7.60 -21.49 5.98
CA PRO A 131 6.15 -21.45 6.03
C PRO A 131 5.69 -22.40 7.14
N THR A 132 5.05 -21.85 8.17
CA THR A 132 4.23 -22.58 9.13
C THR A 132 2.97 -23.10 8.42
N SER A 133 3.15 -24.02 7.48
CA SER A 133 2.07 -24.75 6.80
C SER A 133 2.03 -26.13 7.41
N THR A 134 0.97 -26.40 8.14
CA THR A 134 0.61 -27.72 8.65
C THR A 134 0.63 -28.78 7.53
N ALA A 135 1.39 -29.86 7.79
CA ALA A 135 1.12 -31.26 7.43
C ALA A 135 1.41 -31.82 6.03
N ASP A 136 2.38 -31.29 5.26
CA ASP A 136 3.00 -32.07 4.18
C ASP A 136 4.50 -32.22 4.42
N PRO A 137 5.04 -33.47 4.48
CA PRO A 137 6.45 -33.69 4.80
C PRO A 137 7.39 -33.19 3.70
N ASN A 138 6.91 -33.05 2.45
CA ASN A 138 7.71 -32.65 1.30
C ASN A 138 6.91 -31.84 0.28
N LEU A 139 7.57 -30.91 -0.42
CA LEU A 139 6.97 -30.14 -1.51
C LEU A 139 6.47 -31.01 -2.67
N ILE A 140 7.08 -32.18 -2.89
CA ILE A 140 6.64 -33.13 -3.93
C ILE A 140 5.24 -33.66 -3.62
N ALA A 141 5.00 -34.05 -2.36
CA ALA A 141 3.70 -34.53 -1.92
C ALA A 141 2.64 -33.42 -1.97
N LYS A 142 3.00 -32.21 -1.51
CA LYS A 142 2.14 -31.03 -1.51
C LYS A 142 1.61 -30.64 -2.89
N TYR A 143 2.44 -30.80 -3.93
CA TYR A 143 2.07 -30.48 -5.30
C TYR A 143 1.81 -31.72 -6.17
N HIS A 144 1.70 -32.91 -5.56
CA HIS A 144 1.45 -34.18 -6.26
C HIS A 144 2.43 -34.43 -7.44
N LEU A 145 3.71 -34.10 -7.25
CA LEU A 145 4.74 -34.15 -8.28
C LEU A 145 5.41 -35.53 -8.46
N GLU A 146 4.97 -36.54 -7.71
CA GLU A 146 5.59 -37.89 -7.63
C GLU A 146 5.87 -38.52 -9.01
N SER A 147 4.93 -38.39 -9.96
CA SER A 147 5.08 -38.95 -11.31
C SER A 147 6.09 -38.21 -12.18
N LYS A 148 6.24 -36.89 -11.98
CA LYS A 148 7.16 -36.03 -12.76
C LYS A 148 8.59 -36.03 -12.24
N VAL A 149 8.85 -36.65 -11.08
CA VAL A 149 10.19 -36.70 -10.47
C VAL A 149 11.20 -37.46 -11.33
N ASN A 150 10.75 -38.48 -12.04
CA ASN A 150 11.61 -39.34 -12.86
C ASN A 150 11.71 -38.86 -14.32
N GLU A 151 10.99 -37.81 -14.70
CA GLU A 151 11.04 -37.25 -16.05
C GLU A 151 12.12 -36.17 -16.11
N ASP A 152 12.95 -36.22 -17.16
CA ASP A 152 13.87 -35.14 -17.47
C ASP A 152 13.07 -33.91 -17.92
N VAL A 153 12.93 -32.95 -17.01
CA VAL A 153 12.25 -31.68 -17.28
C VAL A 153 13.13 -30.83 -18.19
N GLU A 154 12.88 -30.95 -19.49
CA GLU A 154 13.43 -30.05 -20.51
C GLU A 154 13.04 -28.60 -20.23
N ASP A 155 13.99 -27.70 -20.44
CA ASP A 155 13.89 -26.30 -20.06
C ASP A 155 12.86 -25.61 -20.96
N SER A 156 11.59 -25.56 -20.53
CA SER A 156 10.51 -24.92 -21.29
C SER A 156 10.87 -23.44 -21.53
N GLN A 157 11.23 -23.13 -22.78
CA GLN A 157 11.82 -21.85 -23.21
C GLN A 157 10.89 -20.62 -23.10
N ASN A 158 9.69 -20.76 -22.57
CA ASN A 158 8.74 -19.64 -22.44
C ASN A 158 8.93 -18.87 -21.13
N LYS A 159 10.17 -18.46 -20.85
CA LYS A 159 10.55 -17.66 -19.67
C LYS A 159 10.25 -16.18 -19.92
N GLY A 160 8.99 -15.75 -19.87
CA GLY A 160 8.72 -14.31 -19.79
C GLY A 160 7.38 -13.79 -20.27
N LYS A 161 6.49 -14.62 -20.83
CA LYS A 161 5.19 -14.10 -21.26
C LYS A 161 4.18 -14.08 -20.11
N TRP A 162 3.92 -12.89 -19.59
CA TRP A 162 2.83 -12.63 -18.66
C TRP A 162 1.49 -12.89 -19.37
N ALA A 163 0.64 -13.80 -18.87
CA ALA A 163 -0.69 -14.03 -19.45
C ALA A 163 -1.63 -12.86 -19.20
N SER A 164 -2.50 -12.55 -20.17
CA SER A 164 -3.46 -11.44 -20.07
C SER A 164 -4.68 -11.77 -19.22
N SER A 165 -5.04 -13.05 -19.09
CA SER A 165 -6.12 -13.50 -18.23
C SER A 165 -5.62 -13.99 -16.86
N LYS A 166 -6.47 -13.88 -15.83
CA LYS A 166 -6.15 -14.32 -14.46
C LYS A 166 -5.88 -15.83 -14.39
N GLU A 167 -6.69 -16.62 -15.11
CA GLU A 167 -6.63 -18.09 -15.09
C GLU A 167 -5.35 -18.62 -15.74
N GLU A 168 -5.03 -18.14 -16.94
CA GLU A 168 -3.78 -18.49 -17.62
C GLU A 168 -2.56 -18.04 -16.79
N ARG A 169 -2.67 -16.91 -16.09
CA ARG A 169 -1.63 -16.42 -15.16
C ARG A 169 -1.43 -17.40 -14.00
N SER A 170 -2.49 -17.89 -13.36
CA SER A 170 -2.36 -18.89 -12.29
C SER A 170 -1.78 -20.20 -12.80
N ASP A 171 -2.16 -20.63 -14.00
CA ASP A 171 -1.66 -21.87 -14.60
C ASP A 171 -0.16 -21.77 -14.94
N ILE A 172 0.27 -20.66 -15.53
CA ILE A 172 1.70 -20.42 -15.82
C ILE A 172 2.51 -20.36 -14.53
N LEU A 173 2.00 -19.70 -13.49
CA LEU A 173 2.70 -19.59 -12.21
C LEU A 173 2.78 -20.93 -11.47
N SER A 174 1.72 -21.74 -11.50
CA SER A 174 1.71 -23.08 -10.89
C SER A 174 2.71 -23.99 -11.61
N ARG A 175 2.67 -24.04 -12.95
CA ARG A 175 3.65 -24.79 -13.75
C ARG A 175 5.09 -24.37 -13.48
N ARG A 176 5.36 -23.05 -13.43
CA ARG A 176 6.71 -22.54 -13.12
C ARG A 176 7.17 -22.92 -11.72
N ARG A 177 6.25 -22.96 -10.75
CA ARG A 177 6.54 -23.39 -9.37
C ARG A 177 6.89 -24.88 -9.35
N GLU A 178 6.12 -25.72 -10.02
CA GLU A 178 6.40 -27.15 -10.17
C GLU A 178 7.79 -27.40 -10.80
N GLU A 179 8.09 -26.71 -11.91
CA GLU A 179 9.39 -26.80 -12.58
C GLU A 179 10.55 -26.38 -11.66
N MET A 180 10.36 -25.32 -10.87
CA MET A 180 11.37 -24.86 -9.91
C MET A 180 11.65 -25.91 -8.83
N ILE A 181 10.61 -26.58 -8.31
CA ILE A 181 10.75 -27.62 -7.29
C ILE A 181 11.54 -28.80 -7.84
N LEU A 182 11.21 -29.27 -9.05
CA LEU A 182 11.91 -30.38 -9.70
C LEU A 182 13.38 -30.04 -9.98
N LYS A 183 13.67 -28.83 -10.46
CA LYS A 183 15.04 -28.35 -10.70
C LYS A 183 15.86 -28.23 -9.42
N ALA A 184 15.27 -27.69 -8.36
CA ALA A 184 15.93 -27.58 -7.07
C ALA A 184 16.33 -28.97 -6.53
N ARG A 185 15.44 -29.96 -6.64
CA ARG A 185 15.74 -31.36 -6.27
C ARG A 185 16.89 -31.93 -7.11
N LYS A 186 16.87 -31.77 -8.43
CA LYS A 186 17.95 -32.25 -9.31
C LYS A 186 19.29 -31.62 -8.92
N ARG A 187 19.32 -30.31 -8.69
CA ARG A 187 20.52 -29.59 -8.25
C ARG A 187 21.06 -30.13 -6.91
N LEU A 188 20.18 -30.34 -5.93
CA LEU A 188 20.54 -30.90 -4.62
C LEU A 188 21.14 -32.31 -4.79
N ALA A 189 20.48 -33.17 -5.56
CA ALA A 189 20.97 -34.53 -5.82
C ALA A 189 22.36 -34.53 -6.47
N SER A 190 22.60 -33.66 -7.45
CA SER A 190 23.92 -33.49 -8.06
C SER A 190 24.97 -32.95 -7.09
N GLN A 191 24.60 -32.04 -6.18
CA GLN A 191 25.51 -31.54 -5.15
C GLN A 191 25.93 -32.64 -4.19
N LEU A 192 24.99 -33.44 -3.69
CA LEU A 192 25.29 -34.58 -2.82
C LEU A 192 26.15 -35.64 -3.51
N GLN A 193 25.97 -35.84 -4.81
CA GLN A 193 26.80 -36.78 -5.58
C GLN A 193 28.24 -36.29 -5.76
N ASN A 194 28.47 -34.97 -5.86
CA ASN A 194 29.81 -34.39 -6.01
C ASN A 194 30.57 -34.28 -4.68
N GLU A 195 29.89 -34.33 -3.54
CA GLU A 195 30.50 -34.25 -2.20
C GLU A 195 30.97 -35.63 -1.66
N ILE A 196 30.78 -36.69 -2.43
CA ILE A 196 31.27 -38.06 -2.17
C ILE A 196 32.47 -38.34 -3.07
#